data_AF-A0A2U1L012-F1
#
_entry.id   AF-A0A2U1L012-F1
#
_cell.length_a   1.000
_cell.length_b   1.000
_cell.length_c   1.000
_cell.angle_alpha   90.00
_cell.angle_beta   90.00
_cell.angle_gamma   90.00
#
_symmetry.space_group_name_H-M   'P 1'
#
loop_
_entity.id
_entity.type
_entity.pdbx_description
1 polymer ?
#
loop_
_entity_poly.entity_id
_entity_poly.type
_entity_poly.pdbx_seq_one_letter_code
_entity_poly.pdbx_strand_id
1 'polypeptide(L)'
;MKLSLAKQLRGLTGDNDANLHCLACCNGKLYALTRSDKTEFVIHVDIMVKDGKFVINLLRFVDIPSYSFNNGIGCWEVFLKGGCRELFYILVGFDSKAKKRLGVVYLFRLDITSMVWEEVKDLKDGILFVDLAHDCSVFYRPTIALDAGGYLHIIGKMGKVIYSYNAKDKTISVSSMPSFVPTSHLSLWECGLQGDNEIVVKSVMSDELNINTLRNETHEGNIESHLLNIPFDIMKNIVEHCVGLEYLNFRATCKLCHLAAPMIQWSSETALKRLKTYSLVSPWLMVFDNRHGIITFTDPVFGDTYFRKTPQELIGDIRIRSSKYGWILMFELSGPTFFYNPFTNDIRKLPFVPYVEDFGFSAPPTSPDCMVVAFTKSVVFIHFVNRESSWRISRMDFGNIIPHSFAFPTCYGRDIYTVDEGRLDVFRNMDEGICFWENVVAQPPKGCGCRSSAQHYLVKCDQQLLIVFVDKFGESVEIFKLNHSTKKWETVDRLGRHVIFICDKTCMCIEAKTPEMENKIYFPRLHAKNGKIVFYSLETCMFHIFNGRKIEKSFKDLFGTKFHSNPHTWIEPSWF
;
A
#
# COMPACT_ATOMS: atom_id res chain seq x y z
N MET A 1 21.15 -40.55 28.66
CA MET A 1 19.94 -39.88 29.21
C MET A 1 19.24 -39.18 28.04
N LYS A 2 18.07 -39.65 27.61
CA LYS A 2 17.31 -39.06 26.48
C LYS A 2 16.77 -37.70 26.97
N LEU A 3 17.26 -36.57 26.44
CA LEU A 3 16.68 -35.26 26.76
C LEU A 3 15.23 -35.25 26.25
N SER A 4 14.28 -34.80 27.08
CA SER A 4 12.91 -34.54 26.60
C SER A 4 12.93 -33.47 25.51
N LEU A 5 11.96 -33.51 24.59
CA LEU A 5 11.84 -32.54 23.49
C LEU A 5 11.89 -31.09 24.00
N ALA A 6 11.21 -30.83 25.11
CA ALA A 6 11.22 -29.52 25.78
C ALA A 6 12.63 -29.09 26.27
N LYS A 7 13.45 -30.02 26.75
CA LYS A 7 14.84 -29.71 27.14
C LYS A 7 15.73 -29.43 25.93
N GLN A 8 15.53 -30.15 24.82
CA GLN A 8 16.27 -29.88 23.57
C GLN A 8 15.90 -28.49 23.03
N LEU A 9 14.60 -28.19 22.96
CA LEU A 9 14.10 -26.91 22.47
C LEU A 9 14.60 -25.75 23.34
N ARG A 10 14.51 -25.87 24.66
CA ARG A 10 15.08 -24.91 25.61
C ARG A 10 16.59 -24.71 25.43
N GLY A 11 17.33 -25.77 25.15
CA GLY A 11 18.76 -25.70 24.86
C GLY A 11 19.08 -24.91 23.59
N LEU A 12 18.17 -24.91 22.60
CA LEU A 12 18.33 -24.17 21.35
C LEU A 12 17.86 -22.71 21.45
N THR A 13 16.77 -22.44 22.16
CA THR A 13 16.14 -21.11 22.23
C THR A 13 16.60 -20.28 23.43
N GLY A 14 17.10 -20.92 24.50
CA GLY A 14 17.34 -20.25 25.78
C GLY A 14 16.06 -19.75 26.46
N ASP A 15 14.91 -20.30 26.06
CA ASP A 15 13.58 -19.92 26.55
C ASP A 15 12.82 -21.17 27.02
N ASN A 16 12.20 -21.05 28.20
CA ASN A 16 11.45 -22.12 28.84
C ASN A 16 10.06 -22.31 28.23
N ASP A 17 9.50 -21.26 27.62
CA ASP A 17 8.14 -21.22 27.07
C ASP A 17 8.13 -21.36 25.54
N ALA A 18 9.28 -21.68 24.95
CA ALA A 18 9.41 -21.90 23.52
C ALA A 18 8.56 -23.08 23.04
N ASN A 19 7.90 -22.90 21.90
CA ASN A 19 7.07 -23.92 21.26
C ASN A 19 7.41 -24.08 19.78
N LEU A 20 6.98 -25.21 19.19
CA LEU A 20 7.11 -25.47 17.76
C LEU A 20 5.77 -25.30 17.06
N HIS A 21 5.79 -24.74 15.85
CA HIS A 21 4.62 -24.57 15.00
C HIS A 21 4.98 -24.68 13.51
N CYS A 22 3.97 -24.76 12.64
CA CYS A 22 4.12 -24.82 11.18
C CYS A 22 5.08 -25.93 10.71
N LEU A 23 4.74 -27.19 10.98
CA LEU A 23 5.50 -28.33 10.47
C LEU A 23 5.47 -28.36 8.93
N ALA A 24 6.64 -28.49 8.32
CA ALA A 24 6.81 -28.47 6.87
C ALA A 24 7.72 -29.61 6.42
N CYS A 25 7.25 -30.40 5.46
CA CYS A 25 8.08 -31.43 4.81
C CYS A 25 8.68 -30.88 3.52
N CYS A 26 10.00 -30.93 3.39
CA CYS A 26 10.72 -30.52 2.19
C CYS A 26 11.91 -31.46 1.96
N ASN A 27 12.06 -31.96 0.73
CA ASN A 27 13.12 -32.87 0.32
C ASN A 27 13.29 -34.10 1.24
N GLY A 28 12.16 -34.70 1.66
CA GLY A 28 12.14 -35.84 2.58
C GLY A 28 12.53 -35.54 4.02
N LYS A 29 12.77 -34.27 4.36
CA LYS A 29 13.11 -33.80 5.72
C LYS A 29 11.95 -33.03 6.33
N LEU A 30 11.86 -33.07 7.65
CA LEU A 30 10.84 -32.37 8.42
C LEU A 30 11.43 -31.12 9.07
N TYR A 31 10.72 -30.00 8.94
CA TYR A 31 11.11 -28.71 9.48
C TYR A 31 9.98 -28.12 10.32
N ALA A 32 10.32 -27.22 11.26
CA ALA A 32 9.36 -26.50 12.08
C ALA A 32 9.86 -25.08 12.37
N LEU A 33 8.95 -24.16 12.68
CA LEU A 33 9.29 -22.86 13.25
C LEU A 33 9.29 -22.89 14.76
N THR A 34 10.29 -22.26 15.36
CA THR A 34 10.27 -21.94 16.78
C THR A 34 9.44 -20.68 17.02
N ARG A 35 8.70 -20.65 18.13
CA ARG A 35 8.05 -19.44 18.67
C ARG A 35 8.60 -19.22 20.06
N SER A 36 9.28 -18.11 20.28
CA SER A 36 9.80 -17.69 21.58
C SER A 36 9.91 -16.17 21.65
N ASP A 37 9.92 -15.60 22.85
CA ASP A 37 9.99 -14.15 23.03
C ASP A 37 11.37 -13.57 22.68
N LYS A 38 12.39 -14.43 22.59
CA LYS A 38 13.79 -14.04 22.40
C LYS A 38 14.29 -14.27 20.97
N THR A 39 13.93 -15.41 20.38
CA THR A 39 14.47 -15.84 19.08
C THR A 39 13.50 -16.72 18.30
N GLU A 40 13.34 -16.44 17.01
CA GLU A 40 12.59 -17.29 16.07
C GLU A 40 13.51 -17.75 14.94
N PHE A 41 13.44 -19.03 14.59
CA PHE A 41 14.24 -19.65 13.53
C PHE A 41 13.59 -20.97 13.09
N VAL A 42 14.02 -21.47 11.94
CA VAL A 42 13.63 -22.80 11.46
C VAL A 42 14.53 -23.85 12.09
N ILE A 43 13.90 -24.94 12.54
CA ILE A 43 14.60 -26.14 12.98
C ILE A 43 14.36 -27.31 12.03
N HIS A 44 15.33 -28.19 11.93
CA HIS A 44 15.20 -29.52 11.34
C HIS A 44 14.82 -30.51 12.45
N VAL A 45 13.71 -31.21 12.24
CA VAL A 45 13.18 -32.25 13.13
C VAL A 45 13.64 -33.59 12.59
N ASP A 46 14.76 -34.08 13.10
CA ASP A 46 15.33 -35.36 12.70
C ASP A 46 14.67 -36.50 13.46
N ILE A 47 13.98 -37.37 12.73
CA ILE A 47 13.25 -38.53 13.28
C ILE A 47 13.98 -39.79 12.87
N MET A 48 14.62 -40.44 13.84
CA MET A 48 15.32 -41.70 13.66
C MET A 48 14.61 -42.84 14.36
N VAL A 49 14.67 -44.04 13.78
CA VAL A 49 14.24 -45.27 14.43
C VAL A 49 15.47 -45.98 14.97
N LYS A 50 15.57 -46.13 16.29
CA LYS A 50 16.66 -46.85 16.96
C LYS A 50 16.07 -47.89 17.90
N ASP A 51 16.45 -49.15 17.73
CA ASP A 51 16.00 -50.29 18.56
C ASP A 51 14.45 -50.38 18.65
N GLY A 52 13.76 -50.15 17.53
CA GLY A 52 12.29 -50.13 17.47
C GLY A 52 11.62 -48.93 18.14
N LYS A 53 12.38 -47.92 18.58
CA LYS A 53 11.86 -46.70 19.20
C LYS A 53 12.16 -45.47 18.34
N PHE A 54 11.19 -44.57 18.23
CA PHE A 54 11.40 -43.26 17.65
C PHE A 54 12.28 -42.39 18.56
N VAL A 55 13.28 -41.75 17.96
CA VAL A 55 14.16 -40.76 18.57
C VAL A 55 14.00 -39.48 17.77
N ILE A 56 13.60 -38.40 18.44
CA ILE A 56 13.45 -37.09 17.82
C ILE A 56 14.60 -36.21 18.30
N ASN A 57 15.35 -35.67 17.36
CA ASN A 57 16.40 -34.69 17.59
C ASN A 57 16.01 -33.35 16.94
N LEU A 58 16.12 -32.27 17.70
CA LEU A 58 15.90 -30.92 17.20
C LEU A 58 17.24 -30.28 16.86
N LEU A 59 17.40 -29.82 15.63
CA LEU A 59 18.61 -29.16 15.15
C LEU A 59 18.26 -27.77 14.62
N ARG A 60 18.95 -26.73 15.08
CA ARG A 60 18.83 -25.39 14.46
C ARG A 60 19.22 -25.50 12.99
N PHE A 61 18.40 -24.97 12.10
CA PHE A 61 18.57 -25.12 10.66
C PHE A 61 18.94 -23.80 9.99
N VAL A 62 18.04 -22.81 10.02
CA VAL A 62 18.29 -21.49 9.43
C VAL A 62 17.51 -20.42 10.19
N ASP A 63 18.06 -19.23 10.30
CA ASP A 63 17.35 -18.08 10.88
C ASP A 63 16.21 -17.64 9.97
N ILE A 64 15.16 -17.03 10.54
CA ILE A 64 14.09 -16.44 9.72
C ILE A 64 14.63 -15.25 8.93
N PRO A 65 14.03 -14.89 7.77
CA PRO A 65 14.44 -13.71 7.05
C PRO A 65 14.37 -12.48 7.96
N SER A 66 15.34 -11.57 7.85
CA SER A 66 15.25 -10.27 8.51
C SER A 66 14.30 -9.38 7.71
N TYR A 67 13.23 -8.91 8.35
CA TYR A 67 12.31 -7.95 7.75
C TYR A 67 11.87 -6.94 8.80
N SER A 68 11.70 -5.70 8.36
CA SER A 68 11.39 -4.57 9.23
C SER A 68 9.90 -4.55 9.57
N PHE A 69 9.54 -5.19 10.68
CA PHE A 69 8.19 -5.11 11.25
C PHE A 69 7.89 -3.67 11.69
N ASN A 70 6.81 -3.05 11.18
CA ASN A 70 5.92 -2.10 11.90
C ASN A 70 5.14 -1.15 10.98
N ASN A 71 4.40 -1.67 10.00
CA ASN A 71 3.48 -0.86 9.18
C ASN A 71 2.32 -0.19 9.98
N GLY A 72 2.42 -0.06 11.32
CA GLY A 72 1.25 0.08 12.18
C GLY A 72 0.32 -1.12 12.02
N ILE A 73 0.87 -2.29 11.68
CA ILE A 73 0.18 -3.58 11.53
C ILE A 73 0.34 -4.31 12.86
N GLY A 74 -0.79 -4.59 13.50
CA GLY A 74 -0.83 -4.98 14.92
C GLY A 74 -0.82 -6.48 15.15
N CYS A 75 -0.99 -7.26 14.07
CA CYS A 75 -1.02 -8.71 14.11
C CYS A 75 -0.40 -9.28 12.84
N TRP A 76 0.44 -10.29 13.01
CA TRP A 76 1.10 -11.03 11.94
C TRP A 76 0.84 -12.51 12.13
N GLU A 77 0.66 -13.22 11.02
CA GLU A 77 0.61 -14.68 11.00
C GLU A 77 1.78 -15.16 10.15
N VAL A 78 2.55 -16.09 10.69
CA VAL A 78 3.75 -16.66 10.08
C VAL A 78 3.46 -18.10 9.69
N PHE A 79 3.89 -18.49 8.49
CA PHE A 79 3.77 -19.85 8.01
C PHE A 79 5.08 -20.34 7.41
N LEU A 80 5.33 -21.63 7.63
CA LEU A 80 6.38 -22.38 6.95
C LEU A 80 5.71 -23.47 6.13
N LYS A 81 6.07 -23.56 4.84
CA LYS A 81 5.52 -24.57 3.94
C LYS A 81 6.61 -25.17 3.07
N GLY A 82 6.72 -26.49 3.08
CA GLY A 82 7.55 -27.21 2.13
C GLY A 82 6.76 -27.66 0.90
N GLY A 83 7.38 -27.58 -0.26
CA GLY A 83 6.85 -28.02 -1.55
C GLY A 83 7.91 -28.82 -2.29
N CYS A 84 7.89 -30.16 -2.16
CA CYS A 84 8.83 -31.12 -2.74
C CYS A 84 10.33 -30.80 -2.54
N ARG A 85 10.86 -29.78 -3.22
CA ARG A 85 12.26 -29.31 -3.16
C ARG A 85 12.42 -27.88 -2.61
N GLU A 86 11.33 -27.16 -2.41
CA GLU A 86 11.34 -25.76 -2.01
C GLU A 86 10.78 -25.60 -0.60
N LEU A 87 11.37 -24.71 0.19
CA LEU A 87 10.86 -24.33 1.50
C LEU A 87 10.46 -22.85 1.44
N PHE A 88 9.20 -22.56 1.74
CA PHE A 88 8.62 -21.23 1.73
C PHE A 88 8.39 -20.73 3.14
N TYR A 89 8.72 -19.47 3.37
CA TYR A 89 8.36 -18.71 4.55
C TYR A 89 7.40 -17.60 4.14
N ILE A 90 6.21 -17.60 4.73
CA ILE A 90 5.11 -16.71 4.37
C ILE A 90 4.75 -15.87 5.59
N LEU A 91 4.75 -14.55 5.42
CA LEU A 91 4.30 -13.61 6.43
C LEU A 91 3.06 -12.89 5.93
N VAL A 92 2.01 -12.90 6.75
CA VAL A 92 0.73 -12.27 6.44
C VAL A 92 0.43 -11.23 7.52
N GLY A 93 0.39 -9.95 7.15
CA GLY A 93 0.18 -8.83 8.07
C GLY A 93 -1.21 -8.19 7.96
N PHE A 94 -1.87 -8.00 9.09
CA PHE A 94 -3.19 -7.34 9.18
C PHE A 94 -3.12 -5.93 9.78
N ASP A 95 -3.80 -4.99 9.15
CA ASP A 95 -3.93 -3.62 9.68
C ASP A 95 -4.41 -3.63 11.14
N SER A 96 -3.62 -3.01 12.03
CA SER A 96 -3.84 -2.99 13.48
C SER A 96 -5.19 -2.39 13.86
N LYS A 97 -5.68 -1.41 13.09
CA LYS A 97 -6.81 -0.57 13.46
C LYS A 97 -8.15 -1.28 13.29
N ALA A 98 -8.22 -2.29 12.42
CA ALA A 98 -9.45 -3.08 12.20
C ALA A 98 -9.29 -4.58 12.47
N LYS A 99 -8.07 -5.08 12.77
CA LYS A 99 -7.70 -6.50 12.96
C LYS A 99 -8.19 -7.47 11.87
N LYS A 100 -8.62 -6.99 10.69
CA LYS A 100 -9.41 -7.79 9.73
C LYS A 100 -9.07 -7.57 8.25
N ARG A 101 -8.34 -6.50 7.90
CA ARG A 101 -7.93 -6.22 6.53
C ARG A 101 -6.47 -6.64 6.34
N LEU A 102 -6.24 -7.52 5.37
CA LEU A 102 -4.90 -7.88 4.94
C LEU A 102 -4.20 -6.63 4.38
N GLY A 103 -3.04 -6.27 4.91
CA GLY A 103 -2.29 -5.09 4.51
C GLY A 103 -1.04 -5.43 3.70
N VAL A 104 -0.30 -6.46 4.12
CA VAL A 104 0.96 -6.85 3.48
C VAL A 104 1.14 -8.35 3.50
N VAL A 105 1.83 -8.85 2.48
CA VAL A 105 2.24 -10.24 2.37
C VAL A 105 3.71 -10.25 1.97
N TYR A 106 4.53 -11.00 2.71
CA TYR A 106 5.88 -11.33 2.28
C TYR A 106 5.96 -12.82 2.01
N LEU A 107 6.55 -13.17 0.88
CA LEU A 107 6.74 -14.53 0.45
C LEU A 107 8.21 -14.74 0.16
N PHE A 108 8.86 -15.60 0.94
CA PHE A 108 10.26 -15.95 0.77
C PHE A 108 10.40 -17.43 0.41
N ARG A 109 11.42 -17.74 -0.37
CA ARG A 109 11.87 -19.09 -0.68
C ARG A 109 13.30 -19.25 -0.19
N LEU A 110 13.59 -20.34 0.51
CA LEU A 110 14.95 -20.66 0.96
C LEU A 110 15.76 -21.20 -0.20
N ASP A 111 16.90 -20.58 -0.50
CA ASP A 111 17.96 -21.23 -1.24
C ASP A 111 18.73 -22.17 -0.29
N ILE A 112 18.50 -23.47 -0.44
CA ILE A 112 19.10 -24.51 0.40
C ILE A 112 20.64 -24.56 0.25
N THR A 113 21.20 -24.05 -0.86
CA THR A 113 22.65 -24.10 -1.10
C THR A 113 23.38 -23.00 -0.34
N SER A 114 22.85 -21.77 -0.38
CA SER A 114 23.41 -20.62 0.33
C SER A 114 22.87 -20.47 1.76
N MET A 115 21.78 -21.15 2.09
CA MET A 115 21.01 -20.98 3.33
C MET A 115 20.49 -19.54 3.52
N VAL A 116 20.15 -18.87 2.41
CA VAL A 116 19.61 -17.50 2.40
C VAL A 116 18.17 -17.51 1.94
N TRP A 117 17.34 -16.70 2.59
CA TRP A 117 15.95 -16.46 2.18
C TRP A 117 15.90 -15.42 1.06
N GLU A 118 15.28 -15.79 -0.06
CA GLU A 118 15.06 -14.88 -1.19
C GLU A 118 13.59 -14.53 -1.31
N GLU A 119 13.27 -13.24 -1.43
CA GLU A 119 11.89 -12.79 -1.65
C GLU A 119 11.43 -13.26 -3.04
N VAL A 120 10.29 -13.95 -3.10
CA VAL A 120 9.76 -14.48 -4.36
C VAL A 120 9.32 -13.31 -5.25
N LYS A 121 9.92 -13.26 -6.45
CA LYS A 121 9.63 -12.23 -7.46
C LYS A 121 8.42 -12.58 -8.31
N ASP A 122 8.28 -13.84 -8.67
CA ASP A 122 7.16 -14.34 -9.45
C ASP A 122 6.96 -15.82 -9.10
N LEU A 123 5.74 -16.19 -8.73
CA LEU A 123 5.40 -17.59 -8.43
C LEU A 123 5.13 -18.38 -9.74
N LYS A 124 5.05 -17.69 -10.88
CA LYS A 124 4.83 -18.24 -12.22
C LYS A 124 3.57 -19.08 -12.29
N ASP A 125 3.71 -20.40 -12.40
CA ASP A 125 2.67 -21.41 -12.47
C ASP A 125 2.33 -22.03 -11.10
N GLY A 126 3.12 -21.72 -10.07
CA GLY A 126 2.86 -22.17 -8.70
C GLY A 126 1.66 -21.46 -8.08
N ILE A 127 0.95 -22.18 -7.21
CA ILE A 127 -0.11 -21.62 -6.37
C ILE A 127 0.14 -22.03 -4.92
N LEU A 128 0.04 -21.06 -4.02
CA LEU A 128 0.03 -21.27 -2.57
C LEU A 128 -1.36 -20.93 -2.01
N PHE A 129 -1.81 -21.68 -1.03
CA PHE A 129 -3.04 -21.42 -0.28
C PHE A 129 -2.73 -21.36 1.20
N VAL A 130 -3.30 -20.38 1.90
CA VAL A 130 -3.24 -20.24 3.36
C VAL A 130 -4.67 -20.13 3.88
N ASP A 131 -5.08 -21.03 4.76
CA ASP A 131 -6.42 -21.03 5.35
C ASP A 131 -6.40 -20.49 6.79
N LEU A 132 -6.73 -19.21 6.98
CA LEU A 132 -6.79 -18.60 8.31
C LEU A 132 -8.11 -18.84 9.04
N ALA A 133 -9.11 -19.42 8.39
CA ALA A 133 -10.44 -19.62 8.98
C ALA A 133 -10.50 -20.88 9.84
N HIS A 134 -9.65 -21.87 9.55
CA HIS A 134 -9.70 -23.18 10.18
C HIS A 134 -8.41 -23.48 10.94
N ASP A 135 -7.52 -24.26 10.34
CA ASP A 135 -6.35 -24.86 10.98
C ASP A 135 -5.05 -24.10 10.65
N CYS A 136 -5.12 -22.93 10.01
CA CYS A 136 -3.94 -22.18 9.58
C CYS A 136 -3.06 -23.01 8.62
N SER A 137 -3.66 -23.96 7.88
CA SER A 137 -2.94 -24.83 6.96
C SER A 137 -2.46 -24.07 5.72
N VAL A 138 -1.34 -24.54 5.18
CA VAL A 138 -0.77 -24.04 3.93
C VAL A 138 -0.64 -25.16 2.93
N PHE A 139 -1.11 -24.94 1.70
CA PHE A 139 -0.98 -25.87 0.58
C PHE A 139 -0.17 -25.24 -0.54
N TYR A 140 0.63 -26.05 -1.22
CA TYR A 140 1.39 -25.65 -2.40
C TYR A 140 1.11 -26.62 -3.52
N ARG A 141 0.83 -26.11 -4.72
CA ARG A 141 0.64 -26.91 -5.92
C ARG A 141 1.30 -26.22 -7.13
N PRO A 142 2.20 -26.89 -7.85
CA PRO A 142 2.58 -26.46 -9.19
C PRO A 142 1.40 -26.73 -10.15
N THR A 143 0.93 -25.71 -10.87
CA THR A 143 -0.25 -25.80 -11.75
C THR A 143 0.17 -26.20 -13.16
N ILE A 144 -0.67 -26.99 -13.84
CA ILE A 144 -0.46 -27.39 -15.25
C ILE A 144 -1.12 -26.39 -16.23
N ALA A 145 -2.06 -25.56 -15.75
CA ALA A 145 -2.76 -24.55 -16.54
C ALA A 145 -2.20 -23.14 -16.28
N LEU A 146 -1.80 -22.44 -17.35
CA LEU A 146 -1.13 -21.13 -17.34
C LEU A 146 -1.97 -19.99 -16.72
N ASP A 147 -3.30 -20.09 -16.72
CA ASP A 147 -4.19 -18.95 -16.45
C ASP A 147 -4.57 -18.77 -14.97
N ALA A 148 -4.24 -19.74 -14.09
CA ALA A 148 -4.56 -19.69 -12.66
C ALA A 148 -3.31 -19.65 -11.74
N GLY A 149 -2.12 -19.78 -12.32
CA GLY A 149 -0.85 -19.75 -11.59
C GLY A 149 -0.44 -18.34 -11.14
N GLY A 150 0.50 -18.26 -10.20
CA GLY A 150 1.19 -17.01 -9.86
C GLY A 150 0.67 -16.33 -8.60
N TYR A 151 -0.25 -16.97 -7.88
CA TYR A 151 -0.95 -16.38 -6.73
C TYR A 151 -0.73 -17.16 -5.43
N LEU A 152 -0.68 -16.42 -4.34
CA LEU A 152 -0.89 -16.91 -2.99
C LEU A 152 -2.31 -16.49 -2.55
N HIS A 153 -3.20 -17.46 -2.41
CA HIS A 153 -4.57 -17.25 -1.93
C HIS A 153 -4.64 -17.40 -0.40
N ILE A 154 -5.29 -16.47 0.26
CA ILE A 154 -5.42 -16.43 1.72
C ILE A 154 -6.90 -16.34 2.06
N ILE A 155 -7.45 -17.38 2.68
CA ILE A 155 -8.81 -17.37 3.19
C ILE A 155 -8.80 -16.58 4.51
N GLY A 156 -9.57 -15.51 4.57
CA GLY A 156 -9.64 -14.67 5.77
C GLY A 156 -10.27 -15.41 6.94
N LYS A 157 -9.96 -15.00 8.18
CA LYS A 157 -10.38 -15.66 9.45
C LYS A 157 -11.86 -16.01 9.61
N MET A 158 -12.75 -15.37 8.84
CA MET A 158 -14.19 -15.63 8.87
C MET A 158 -14.66 -16.63 7.80
N GLY A 159 -13.77 -17.15 6.96
CA GLY A 159 -14.08 -18.08 5.86
C GLY A 159 -14.86 -17.48 4.69
N LYS A 160 -15.28 -16.20 4.78
CA LYS A 160 -16.17 -15.55 3.80
C LYS A 160 -15.45 -14.79 2.69
N VAL A 161 -14.15 -14.59 2.81
CA VAL A 161 -13.37 -13.71 1.91
C VAL A 161 -12.05 -14.37 1.56
N ILE A 162 -11.68 -14.27 0.29
CA ILE A 162 -10.37 -14.67 -0.21
C ILE A 162 -9.58 -13.42 -0.57
N TYR A 163 -8.34 -13.36 -0.11
CA TYR A 163 -7.34 -12.44 -0.60
C TYR A 163 -6.41 -13.18 -1.56
N SER A 164 -6.12 -12.63 -2.73
CA SER A 164 -5.16 -13.25 -3.66
C SER A 164 -3.97 -12.31 -3.86
N TYR A 165 -2.81 -12.70 -3.35
CA TYR A 165 -1.57 -11.97 -3.48
C TYR A 165 -0.82 -12.43 -4.73
N ASN A 166 -0.43 -11.48 -5.58
CA ASN A 166 0.42 -11.72 -6.74
C ASN A 166 1.82 -11.16 -6.44
N ALA A 167 2.83 -12.03 -6.46
CA ALA A 167 4.21 -11.65 -6.11
C ALA A 167 4.89 -10.78 -7.18
N LYS A 168 4.45 -10.88 -8.44
CA LYS A 168 5.01 -10.19 -9.61
C LYS A 168 4.69 -8.70 -9.61
N ASP A 169 3.41 -8.36 -9.43
CA ASP A 169 2.96 -6.97 -9.39
C ASP A 169 2.76 -6.43 -7.96
N LYS A 170 3.02 -7.29 -6.95
CA LYS A 170 2.84 -6.98 -5.52
C LYS A 170 1.44 -6.47 -5.20
N THR A 171 0.41 -6.98 -5.87
CA THR A 171 -0.98 -6.62 -5.59
C THR A 171 -1.71 -7.68 -4.77
N ILE A 172 -2.73 -7.24 -4.04
CA ILE A 172 -3.64 -8.09 -3.30
C ILE A 172 -5.06 -7.82 -3.82
N SER A 173 -5.69 -8.82 -4.44
CA SER A 173 -7.09 -8.76 -4.82
C SER A 173 -7.99 -9.31 -3.72
N VAL A 174 -9.25 -8.84 -3.69
CA VAL A 174 -10.26 -9.28 -2.71
C VAL A 174 -11.47 -9.83 -3.44
N SER A 175 -11.92 -11.03 -3.08
CA SER A 175 -13.13 -11.65 -3.59
C SER A 175 -13.96 -12.28 -2.47
N SER A 176 -15.26 -12.36 -2.68
CA SER A 176 -16.15 -13.12 -1.81
C SER A 176 -15.92 -14.62 -1.99
N MET A 177 -16.03 -15.38 -0.91
CA MET A 177 -16.11 -16.84 -0.98
C MET A 177 -17.54 -17.22 -1.39
N PRO A 178 -17.76 -18.13 -2.36
CA PRO A 178 -19.09 -18.64 -2.66
C PRO A 178 -19.72 -19.25 -1.40
N SER A 179 -20.97 -18.92 -1.10
CA SER A 179 -21.67 -19.31 0.14
C SER A 179 -22.08 -20.78 0.23
N PHE A 180 -21.63 -21.65 -0.67
CA PHE A 180 -21.93 -23.08 -0.66
C PHE A 180 -20.72 -23.93 -1.07
N VAL A 181 -19.88 -24.28 -0.10
CA VAL A 181 -19.11 -25.55 -0.14
C VAL A 181 -19.01 -26.07 1.30
N PRO A 182 -19.57 -27.26 1.63
CA PRO A 182 -19.36 -27.88 2.92
C PRO A 182 -17.87 -28.15 3.16
N THR A 183 -17.36 -27.52 4.21
CA THR A 183 -16.12 -27.81 4.93
C THR A 183 -16.12 -29.27 5.42
N SER A 184 -15.60 -30.17 4.61
CA SER A 184 -14.81 -31.33 5.06
C SER A 184 -14.20 -31.98 3.83
N HIS A 185 -12.86 -32.01 3.81
CA HIS A 185 -12.00 -32.44 2.71
C HIS A 185 -11.87 -31.43 1.57
N LEU A 186 -10.63 -30.99 1.34
CA LEU A 186 -10.13 -30.22 0.20
C LEU A 186 -10.36 -30.89 -1.18
N SER A 187 -11.16 -31.95 -1.23
CA SER A 187 -11.49 -32.76 -2.41
C SER A 187 -12.48 -32.08 -3.37
N LEU A 188 -13.17 -31.01 -2.96
CA LEU A 188 -14.12 -30.31 -3.82
C LEU A 188 -13.47 -29.35 -4.85
N TRP A 189 -12.15 -29.16 -4.80
CA TRP A 189 -11.37 -28.53 -5.89
C TRP A 189 -10.54 -29.55 -6.68
N GLU A 190 -10.70 -30.85 -6.40
CA GLU A 190 -10.10 -31.94 -7.18
C GLU A 190 -10.96 -32.37 -8.38
N CYS A 191 -12.20 -31.90 -8.52
CA CYS A 191 -13.06 -32.11 -9.69
C CYS A 191 -14.04 -30.95 -9.88
N GLY A 192 -14.01 -30.23 -11.01
CA GLY A 192 -15.07 -29.28 -11.38
C GLY A 192 -14.68 -28.02 -12.17
N LEU A 193 -13.91 -28.15 -13.25
CA LEU A 193 -14.01 -27.23 -14.39
C LEU A 193 -14.25 -28.07 -15.65
N GLN A 194 -15.43 -28.66 -15.72
CA GLN A 194 -15.98 -29.24 -16.95
C GLN A 194 -17.43 -28.74 -17.06
N GLY A 195 -17.76 -28.24 -18.25
CA GLY A 195 -19.06 -27.79 -18.81
C GLY A 195 -20.28 -27.69 -17.89
N ASP A 196 -21.14 -26.69 -17.96
CA ASP A 196 -21.59 -25.93 -19.12
C ASP A 196 -22.32 -24.67 -18.65
N ASN A 197 -22.10 -23.57 -19.36
CA ASN A 197 -23.14 -22.61 -19.72
C ASN A 197 -22.55 -21.76 -20.84
N GLU A 198 -23.09 -21.96 -22.05
CA GLU A 198 -22.76 -21.23 -23.26
C GLU A 198 -22.80 -19.72 -23.01
N ILE A 199 -21.62 -19.12 -22.85
CA ILE A 199 -21.40 -17.76 -23.32
C ILE A 199 -20.75 -17.94 -24.67
N VAL A 200 -21.52 -17.70 -25.74
CA VAL A 200 -20.99 -17.47 -27.08
C VAL A 200 -20.14 -16.20 -27.00
N VAL A 201 -18.88 -16.34 -26.60
CA VAL A 201 -17.86 -15.33 -26.83
C VAL A 201 -17.52 -15.46 -28.30
N LYS A 202 -18.13 -14.59 -29.13
CA LYS A 202 -17.56 -14.31 -30.45
C LYS A 202 -16.13 -13.86 -30.20
N SER A 203 -15.19 -14.66 -30.69
CA SER A 203 -13.79 -14.28 -30.82
C SER A 203 -13.72 -13.00 -31.65
N VAL A 204 -13.58 -11.86 -30.98
CA VAL A 204 -12.83 -10.77 -31.58
C VAL A 204 -11.40 -11.20 -31.39
N MET A 205 -10.87 -11.85 -32.43
CA MET A 205 -9.44 -12.01 -32.65
C MET A 205 -8.78 -10.70 -32.25
N SER A 206 -7.99 -10.72 -31.19
CA SER A 206 -6.88 -9.80 -31.08
C SER A 206 -6.04 -10.03 -32.32
N ASP A 207 -5.88 -9.00 -33.14
CA ASP A 207 -4.86 -8.97 -34.18
C ASP A 207 -3.51 -9.20 -33.49
N GLU A 208 -3.08 -10.46 -33.47
CA GLU A 208 -1.68 -10.82 -33.41
C GLU A 208 -1.04 -10.16 -34.63
N LEU A 209 -0.30 -9.08 -34.38
CA LEU A 209 0.76 -8.65 -35.27
C LEU A 209 1.82 -9.75 -35.29
N ASN A 210 1.54 -10.78 -36.10
CA ASN A 210 2.47 -11.74 -36.62
C ASN A 210 3.58 -10.96 -37.33
N ILE A 211 4.72 -10.81 -36.67
CA ILE A 211 5.98 -10.48 -37.31
C ILE A 211 6.42 -11.75 -38.05
N ASN A 212 5.73 -12.04 -39.16
CA ASN A 212 6.27 -12.94 -40.16
C ASN A 212 7.35 -12.19 -40.92
N THR A 213 8.55 -12.68 -40.73
CA THR A 213 9.79 -12.33 -41.41
C THR A 213 9.58 -12.55 -42.90
N LEU A 214 9.20 -11.48 -43.61
CA LEU A 214 9.33 -11.46 -45.06
C LEU A 214 10.81 -11.29 -45.37
N ARG A 215 11.49 -12.40 -45.67
CA ARG A 215 12.72 -12.36 -46.45
C ARG A 215 12.37 -11.73 -47.79
N ASN A 216 12.67 -10.44 -47.94
CA ASN A 216 13.04 -9.86 -49.21
C ASN A 216 14.42 -9.24 -49.05
N GLU A 217 15.34 -9.91 -49.74
CA GLU A 217 16.65 -9.53 -50.21
C GLU A 217 16.94 -8.01 -50.18
N THR A 218 18.01 -7.69 -49.42
CA THR A 218 19.00 -6.63 -49.67
C THR A 218 18.60 -5.52 -50.63
N HIS A 219 18.22 -4.36 -50.09
CA HIS A 219 18.73 -3.07 -50.56
C HIS A 219 18.91 -2.11 -49.38
N GLU A 220 20.10 -1.54 -49.31
CA GLU A 220 20.56 -0.57 -48.33
C GLU A 220 19.60 0.62 -48.19
N GLY A 221 19.21 0.94 -46.96
CA GLY A 221 18.42 2.13 -46.65
C GLY A 221 18.48 2.40 -45.16
N ASN A 222 19.42 3.24 -44.76
CA ASN A 222 19.66 3.69 -43.38
C ASN A 222 18.41 4.43 -42.83
N ILE A 223 17.55 3.76 -42.07
CA ILE A 223 16.47 4.43 -41.31
C ILE A 223 17.08 4.93 -40.00
N GLU A 224 17.86 6.01 -40.09
CA GLU A 224 18.16 6.85 -38.93
C GLU A 224 16.87 7.48 -38.43
N SER A 225 16.68 7.49 -37.10
CA SER A 225 15.46 8.00 -36.49
C SER A 225 15.23 9.49 -36.82
N HIS A 226 14.16 9.79 -37.56
CA HIS A 226 13.81 11.14 -38.01
C HIS A 226 13.68 12.21 -36.89
N LEU A 227 13.59 11.80 -35.63
CA LEU A 227 13.64 12.67 -34.45
C LEU A 227 14.99 13.39 -34.28
N LEU A 228 16.11 12.75 -34.65
CA LEU A 228 17.45 13.33 -34.57
C LEU A 228 17.74 14.34 -35.71
N ASN A 229 16.89 14.38 -36.73
CA ASN A 229 16.99 15.30 -37.86
C ASN A 229 16.20 16.61 -37.66
N ILE A 230 15.50 16.76 -36.53
CA ILE A 230 14.81 18.01 -36.19
C ILE A 230 15.84 19.01 -35.68
N PRO A 231 15.92 20.23 -36.24
CA PRO A 231 16.79 21.29 -35.71
C PRO A 231 16.51 21.56 -34.22
N PHE A 232 17.57 21.80 -33.45
CA PHE A 232 17.49 22.01 -32.01
C PHE A 232 16.49 23.12 -31.60
N ASP A 233 16.41 24.20 -32.37
CA ASP A 233 15.48 25.30 -32.11
C ASP A 233 14.01 24.90 -32.31
N ILE A 234 13.74 24.00 -33.27
CA ILE A 234 12.39 23.45 -33.48
C ILE A 234 12.05 22.48 -32.35
N MET A 235 13.00 21.66 -31.90
CA MET A 235 12.81 20.84 -30.69
C MET A 235 12.49 21.69 -29.47
N LYS A 236 13.19 22.81 -29.28
CA LYS A 236 12.91 23.77 -28.21
C LYS A 236 11.51 24.35 -28.33
N ASN A 237 11.08 24.75 -29.53
CA ASN A 237 9.71 25.22 -29.77
C ASN A 237 8.65 24.14 -29.54
N ILE A 238 8.90 22.88 -29.93
CA ILE A 238 7.98 21.76 -29.64
C ILE A 238 7.84 21.58 -28.13
N VAL A 239 8.97 21.55 -27.42
CA VAL A 239 9.03 21.48 -25.95
C VAL A 239 8.29 22.63 -25.30
N GLU A 240 8.24 23.81 -25.93
CA GLU A 240 7.49 24.93 -25.40
C GLU A 240 5.98 24.69 -25.33
N HIS A 241 5.47 23.83 -26.20
CA HIS A 241 4.07 23.44 -26.28
C HIS A 241 3.77 22.13 -25.53
N CYS A 242 4.78 21.31 -25.26
CA CYS A 242 4.63 20.11 -24.45
C CYS A 242 4.29 20.45 -23.00
N VAL A 243 3.24 19.83 -22.47
CA VAL A 243 2.78 20.02 -21.08
C VAL A 243 2.78 18.72 -20.30
N GLY A 244 2.92 18.83 -18.98
CA GLY A 244 2.84 17.67 -18.09
C GLY A 244 3.83 16.59 -18.48
N LEU A 245 3.23 15.52 -18.97
CA LEU A 245 3.89 14.32 -19.38
C LEU A 245 4.61 14.40 -20.72
N GLU A 246 4.07 15.15 -21.68
CA GLU A 246 4.70 15.30 -23.01
C GLU A 246 6.10 15.90 -22.86
N TYR A 247 6.25 16.83 -21.91
CA TYR A 247 7.54 17.45 -21.58
C TYR A 247 8.52 16.44 -20.99
N LEU A 248 8.07 15.63 -20.02
CA LEU A 248 8.91 14.61 -19.38
C LEU A 248 9.32 13.51 -20.37
N ASN A 249 8.39 13.05 -21.20
CA ASN A 249 8.65 12.03 -22.22
C ASN A 249 9.59 12.56 -23.31
N PHE A 250 9.33 13.77 -23.81
CA PHE A 250 10.22 14.42 -24.75
C PHE A 250 11.64 14.50 -24.17
N ARG A 251 11.77 15.01 -22.94
CA ARG A 251 13.05 15.12 -22.24
C ARG A 251 13.77 13.78 -22.04
N ALA A 252 13.02 12.69 -21.81
CA ALA A 252 13.56 11.36 -21.61
C ALA A 252 13.95 10.63 -22.90
N THR A 253 13.57 11.15 -24.08
CA THR A 253 13.71 10.44 -25.36
C THR A 253 15.16 10.26 -25.81
N CYS A 254 15.97 11.32 -25.81
CA CYS A 254 17.39 11.25 -26.18
C CYS A 254 18.19 12.42 -25.59
N LYS A 255 19.53 12.41 -25.76
CA LYS A 255 20.42 13.48 -25.26
C LYS A 255 20.05 14.86 -25.84
N LEU A 256 19.69 14.94 -27.12
CA LEU A 256 19.30 16.20 -27.76
C LEU A 256 17.98 16.74 -27.18
N CYS A 257 16.97 15.88 -27.02
CA CYS A 257 15.71 16.28 -26.39
C CYS A 257 15.90 16.67 -24.91
N HIS A 258 16.82 16.02 -24.20
CA HIS A 258 17.18 16.39 -22.83
C HIS A 258 17.78 17.80 -22.74
N LEU A 259 18.60 18.19 -23.71
CA LEU A 259 19.19 19.53 -23.79
C LEU A 259 18.16 20.57 -24.25
N ALA A 260 17.26 20.21 -25.16
CA ALA A 260 16.17 21.08 -25.65
C ALA A 260 15.09 21.31 -24.58
N ALA A 261 14.96 20.40 -23.62
CA ALA A 261 14.09 20.49 -22.46
C ALA A 261 14.91 20.64 -21.14
N PRO A 262 15.57 21.79 -20.92
CA PRO A 262 16.39 22.01 -19.73
C PRO A 262 15.58 21.89 -18.43
N MET A 263 16.26 21.63 -17.31
CA MET A 263 15.60 21.72 -16.00
C MET A 263 15.09 23.14 -15.81
N ILE A 264 13.78 23.28 -15.61
CA ILE A 264 13.12 24.56 -15.52
C ILE A 264 13.58 25.24 -14.22
N GLN A 265 14.12 26.46 -14.31
CA GLN A 265 14.15 27.39 -13.17
C GLN A 265 12.80 28.13 -13.17
N TRP A 266 11.99 27.86 -12.15
CA TRP A 266 10.55 28.12 -12.12
C TRP A 266 10.16 29.59 -11.82
N SER A 267 11.04 30.55 -12.12
CA SER A 267 10.80 31.99 -11.89
C SER A 267 10.36 32.77 -13.14
N SER A 268 10.29 32.13 -14.31
CA SER A 268 9.92 32.82 -15.57
C SER A 268 8.42 32.82 -15.86
N GLU A 269 7.95 33.89 -16.49
CA GLU A 269 6.54 34.11 -16.87
C GLU A 269 5.99 33.02 -17.82
N THR A 270 6.84 32.45 -18.67
CA THR A 270 6.54 31.30 -19.54
C THR A 270 6.29 30.02 -18.74
N ALA A 271 7.05 29.79 -17.66
CA ALA A 271 6.81 28.66 -16.76
C ALA A 271 5.48 28.82 -16.01
N LEU A 272 5.10 30.05 -15.63
CA LEU A 272 3.82 30.33 -14.96
C LEU A 272 2.59 30.04 -15.85
N LYS A 273 2.68 30.31 -17.16
CA LYS A 273 1.66 29.91 -18.15
C LYS A 273 1.57 28.38 -18.30
N ARG A 274 2.71 27.70 -18.35
CA ARG A 274 2.73 26.23 -18.33
C ARG A 274 2.09 25.68 -17.07
N LEU A 275 2.45 26.20 -15.90
CA LEU A 275 1.93 25.80 -14.58
C LEU A 275 0.41 25.87 -14.45
N LYS A 276 -0.26 26.84 -15.07
CA LYS A 276 -1.73 26.87 -15.14
C LYS A 276 -2.33 25.69 -15.91
N THR A 277 -1.57 25.14 -16.87
CA THR A 277 -1.93 23.93 -17.62
C THR A 277 -1.56 22.66 -16.84
N TYR A 278 -0.45 22.65 -16.08
CA TYR A 278 -0.11 21.58 -15.12
C TYR A 278 -1.07 21.55 -13.91
N SER A 279 -1.67 22.67 -13.52
CA SER A 279 -2.65 22.74 -12.41
C SER A 279 -4.02 22.14 -12.77
N LEU A 280 -4.20 21.63 -14.00
CA LEU A 280 -5.37 20.91 -14.48
C LEU A 280 -5.30 19.40 -14.19
N VAL A 281 -4.15 18.85 -13.80
CA VAL A 281 -4.05 17.42 -13.45
C VAL A 281 -4.51 17.18 -12.02
N SER A 282 -5.45 16.25 -11.89
CA SER A 282 -5.88 15.72 -10.61
C SER A 282 -4.73 15.03 -9.88
N PRO A 283 -4.82 14.83 -8.55
CA PRO A 283 -3.89 14.00 -7.81
C PRO A 283 -3.70 12.64 -8.50
N TRP A 284 -2.44 12.22 -8.63
CA TRP A 284 -2.08 10.95 -9.24
C TRP A 284 -1.86 9.87 -8.19
N LEU A 285 -2.21 8.63 -8.51
CA LEU A 285 -1.88 7.49 -7.66
C LEU A 285 -0.41 7.15 -7.87
N MET A 286 0.40 7.38 -6.86
CA MET A 286 1.83 7.09 -6.88
C MET A 286 2.14 5.82 -6.09
N VAL A 287 2.95 4.92 -6.66
CA VAL A 287 3.39 3.65 -6.07
C VAL A 287 4.91 3.60 -6.05
N PHE A 288 5.50 3.33 -4.88
CA PHE A 288 6.93 3.08 -4.71
C PHE A 288 7.24 1.60 -4.83
N ASP A 289 7.85 1.21 -5.94
CA ASP A 289 8.43 -0.11 -6.10
C ASP A 289 9.89 -0.12 -5.66
N ASN A 290 10.09 -0.38 -4.36
CA ASN A 290 11.43 -0.43 -3.77
C ASN A 290 12.27 -1.59 -4.33
N ARG A 291 11.66 -2.67 -4.84
CA ARG A 291 12.40 -3.80 -5.41
C ARG A 291 13.01 -3.44 -6.75
N HIS A 292 12.24 -2.78 -7.61
CA HIS A 292 12.69 -2.39 -8.94
C HIS A 292 13.37 -1.01 -8.95
N GLY A 293 13.28 -0.25 -7.85
CA GLY A 293 13.80 1.11 -7.78
C GLY A 293 13.03 2.06 -8.72
N ILE A 294 11.71 1.88 -8.80
CA ILE A 294 10.83 2.63 -9.70
C ILE A 294 9.68 3.24 -8.90
N ILE A 295 9.32 4.47 -9.24
CA ILE A 295 8.11 5.15 -8.79
C ILE A 295 7.16 5.20 -9.97
N THR A 296 5.96 4.66 -9.80
CA THR A 296 4.90 4.68 -10.82
C THR A 296 3.84 5.70 -10.44
N PHE A 297 3.40 6.54 -11.38
CA PHE A 297 2.27 7.45 -11.23
C PHE A 297 1.16 7.02 -12.17
N THR A 298 -0.08 7.03 -11.71
CA THR A 298 -1.25 6.68 -12.52
C THR A 298 -2.28 7.79 -12.48
N ASP A 299 -2.73 8.23 -13.65
CA ASP A 299 -3.81 9.20 -13.78
C ASP A 299 -5.17 8.54 -13.44
N PRO A 300 -5.95 9.10 -12.50
CA PRO A 300 -7.23 8.51 -12.09
C PRO A 300 -8.36 8.56 -13.12
N VAL A 301 -8.29 9.46 -14.11
CA VAL A 301 -9.34 9.66 -15.11
C VAL A 301 -9.00 8.89 -16.38
N PHE A 302 -7.78 9.06 -16.89
CA PHE A 302 -7.38 8.46 -18.16
C PHE A 302 -6.78 7.06 -18.00
N GLY A 303 -6.22 6.75 -16.82
CA GLY A 303 -5.57 5.47 -16.54
C GLY A 303 -4.14 5.36 -17.07
N ASP A 304 -3.59 6.44 -17.62
CA ASP A 304 -2.21 6.49 -18.10
C ASP A 304 -1.22 6.30 -16.94
N THR A 305 -0.12 5.61 -17.22
CA THR A 305 0.90 5.26 -16.21
C THR A 305 2.28 5.79 -16.60
N TYR A 306 3.01 6.27 -15.60
CA TYR A 306 4.29 6.95 -15.76
C TYR A 306 5.31 6.45 -14.77
N PHE A 307 6.56 6.34 -15.20
CA PHE A 307 7.60 5.71 -14.40
C PHE A 307 8.77 6.67 -14.22
N ARG A 308 9.30 6.72 -13.01
CA ARG A 308 10.52 7.46 -12.66
C ARG A 308 11.42 6.53 -11.86
N LYS A 309 12.74 6.66 -12.03
CA LYS A 309 13.68 5.96 -11.15
C LYS A 309 13.62 6.52 -9.74
N THR A 310 13.58 5.64 -8.75
CA THR A 310 13.67 6.00 -7.33
C THR A 310 15.08 6.53 -7.04
N PRO A 311 15.22 7.71 -6.39
CA PRO A 311 16.50 8.19 -5.91
C PRO A 311 17.19 7.16 -5.01
N GLN A 312 18.52 7.11 -5.02
CA GLN A 312 19.29 6.11 -4.28
C GLN A 312 19.08 6.23 -2.76
N GLU A 313 18.88 7.45 -2.28
CA GLU A 313 18.56 7.77 -0.89
C GLU A 313 17.21 7.20 -0.44
N LEU A 314 16.36 6.84 -1.40
CA LEU A 314 15.02 6.30 -1.17
C LEU A 314 14.94 4.78 -1.44
N ILE A 315 16.08 4.10 -1.58
CA ILE A 315 16.12 2.64 -1.69
C ILE A 315 16.23 2.06 -0.28
N GLY A 316 15.19 1.38 0.19
CA GLY A 316 15.15 0.77 1.51
C GLY A 316 13.73 0.41 1.96
N ASP A 317 13.56 0.08 3.26
CA ASP A 317 12.23 -0.09 3.86
C ASP A 317 11.66 1.25 4.31
N ILE A 318 11.20 2.03 3.33
CA ILE A 318 10.64 3.36 3.56
C ILE A 318 9.13 3.32 3.55
N ARG A 319 8.53 4.07 4.47
CA ARG A 319 7.08 4.20 4.60
C ARG A 319 6.61 5.60 4.31
N ILE A 320 5.54 5.69 3.52
CA ILE A 320 4.79 6.93 3.33
C ILE A 320 3.93 7.15 4.58
N ARG A 321 4.11 8.30 5.23
CA ARG A 321 3.35 8.69 6.43
C ARG A 321 2.37 9.81 6.18
N SER A 322 2.64 10.66 5.20
CA SER A 322 1.70 11.70 4.78
C SER A 322 2.02 12.15 3.36
N SER A 323 1.03 12.65 2.65
CA SER A 323 1.15 13.24 1.31
C SER A 323 0.21 14.42 1.22
N LYS A 324 0.76 15.63 1.12
CA LYS A 324 0.05 16.92 1.00
C LYS A 324 0.95 17.94 0.33
N TYR A 325 0.36 18.93 -0.34
CA TYR A 325 1.07 20.05 -0.96
C TYR A 325 2.12 19.62 -2.02
N GLY A 326 1.95 18.42 -2.60
CA GLY A 326 2.90 17.76 -3.49
C GLY A 326 4.19 17.27 -2.83
N TRP A 327 4.20 17.18 -1.51
CA TRP A 327 5.27 16.61 -0.70
C TRP A 327 4.84 15.35 0.00
N ILE A 328 5.76 14.41 0.11
CA ILE A 328 5.58 13.16 0.85
C ILE A 328 6.45 13.21 2.09
N LEU A 329 5.85 12.95 3.24
CA LEU A 329 6.58 12.70 4.48
C LEU A 329 6.84 11.20 4.59
N MET A 330 8.11 10.84 4.66
CA MET A 330 8.59 9.47 4.71
C MET A 330 9.31 9.17 6.02
N PHE A 331 9.21 7.92 6.44
CA PHE A 331 9.81 7.42 7.67
C PHE A 331 10.44 6.05 7.45
N GLU A 332 11.70 5.91 7.85
CA GLU A 332 12.41 4.64 7.94
C GLU A 332 12.54 4.25 9.43
N LEU A 333 12.23 3.00 9.78
CA LEU A 333 12.10 2.54 11.18
C LEU A 333 13.32 2.82 12.07
N SER A 334 14.51 2.62 11.51
CA SER A 334 15.80 2.80 12.16
C SER A 334 16.63 3.89 11.48
N GLY A 335 15.97 4.74 10.69
CA GLY A 335 16.61 5.69 9.78
C GLY A 335 16.06 7.11 9.93
N PRO A 336 16.36 7.99 8.97
CA PRO A 336 15.89 9.36 8.99
C PRO A 336 14.39 9.46 8.65
N THR A 337 13.74 10.47 9.22
CA THR A 337 12.48 11.00 8.70
C THR A 337 12.83 12.09 7.70
N PHE A 338 12.14 12.17 6.57
CA PHE A 338 12.42 13.19 5.57
C PHE A 338 11.20 13.51 4.70
N PHE A 339 11.22 14.69 4.13
CA PHE A 339 10.32 15.08 3.05
C PHE A 339 10.94 14.75 1.70
N TYR A 340 10.08 14.35 0.76
CA TYR A 340 10.45 14.15 -0.63
C TYR A 340 9.39 14.75 -1.55
N ASN A 341 9.82 15.57 -2.51
CA ASN A 341 8.99 15.99 -3.64
C ASN A 341 9.40 15.19 -4.89
N PRO A 342 8.54 14.28 -5.38
CA PRO A 342 8.88 13.42 -6.51
C PRO A 342 8.87 14.13 -7.87
N PHE A 343 8.42 15.38 -7.94
CA PHE A 343 8.38 16.16 -9.17
C PHE A 343 9.65 17.00 -9.30
N THR A 344 10.11 17.62 -8.21
CA THR A 344 11.34 18.42 -8.17
C THR A 344 12.59 17.63 -7.80
N ASN A 345 12.43 16.41 -7.26
CA ASN A 345 13.50 15.60 -6.67
C ASN A 345 14.13 16.20 -5.39
N ASP A 346 13.48 17.17 -4.75
CA ASP A 346 13.97 17.76 -3.51
C ASP A 346 13.74 16.80 -2.34
N ILE A 347 14.78 16.56 -1.54
CA ILE A 347 14.77 15.71 -0.35
C ILE A 347 15.25 16.55 0.83
N ARG A 348 14.43 16.62 1.88
CA ARG A 348 14.74 17.39 3.10
C ARG A 348 14.68 16.51 4.32
N LYS A 349 15.83 16.29 4.96
CA LYS A 349 15.92 15.46 6.17
C LYS A 349 15.39 16.23 7.38
N LEU A 350 14.65 15.52 8.23
CA LEU A 350 14.24 16.00 9.54
C LEU A 350 15.18 15.42 10.61
N PRO A 351 15.24 16.04 11.80
CA PRO A 351 15.96 15.47 12.93
C PRO A 351 15.42 14.07 13.28
N PHE A 352 16.26 13.23 13.87
CA PHE A 352 15.85 11.89 14.28
C PHE A 352 14.68 11.94 15.27
N VAL A 353 13.71 11.06 15.08
CA VAL A 353 12.58 10.82 15.98
C VAL A 353 12.48 9.31 16.18
N PRO A 354 12.22 8.82 17.40
CA PRO A 354 12.00 7.39 17.63
C PRO A 354 10.75 6.91 16.89
N TYR A 355 10.44 5.61 17.02
CA TYR A 355 9.23 5.05 16.44
C TYR A 355 7.97 5.80 16.88
N VAL A 356 7.19 6.20 15.88
CA VAL A 356 5.93 6.93 16.03
C VAL A 356 4.84 6.27 15.18
N GLU A 357 3.60 6.40 15.64
CA GLU A 357 2.44 5.72 15.08
C GLU A 357 1.93 6.43 13.82
N ASP A 358 1.74 7.75 13.90
CA ASP A 358 1.21 8.58 12.82
C ASP A 358 1.87 9.98 12.82
N PHE A 359 1.82 10.63 11.66
CA PHE A 359 2.39 11.96 11.42
C PHE A 359 1.36 12.90 10.78
N GLY A 360 1.53 14.20 10.99
CA GLY A 360 0.85 15.26 10.26
C GLY A 360 1.78 16.43 9.99
N PHE A 361 1.47 17.25 8.98
CA PHE A 361 2.19 18.49 8.75
C PHE A 361 1.27 19.59 8.21
N SER A 362 1.57 20.84 8.60
CA SER A 362 0.66 21.98 8.45
C SER A 362 0.75 22.68 7.09
N ALA A 363 1.93 22.72 6.49
CA ALA A 363 2.26 23.48 5.28
C ALA A 363 3.38 22.77 4.50
N PRO A 364 3.66 23.08 3.22
CA PRO A 364 4.81 22.49 2.53
C PRO A 364 6.13 22.80 3.28
N PRO A 365 7.13 21.90 3.24
CA PRO A 365 8.40 22.07 3.95
C PRO A 365 9.26 23.25 3.45
N THR A 366 8.88 23.88 2.35
CA THR A 366 9.43 25.16 1.85
C THR A 366 8.86 26.37 2.60
N SER A 367 7.73 26.23 3.28
CA SER A 367 7.09 27.31 4.04
C SER A 367 7.83 27.58 5.36
N PRO A 368 8.04 28.86 5.74
CA PRO A 368 8.64 29.20 7.03
C PRO A 368 7.79 28.78 8.24
N ASP A 369 6.51 28.47 8.03
CA ASP A 369 5.54 28.04 9.06
C ASP A 369 5.26 26.52 9.02
N CYS A 370 6.06 25.74 8.28
CA CYS A 370 5.90 24.30 8.23
C CYS A 370 6.16 23.68 9.61
N MET A 371 5.09 23.13 10.20
CA MET A 371 5.12 22.35 11.42
C MET A 371 4.86 20.89 11.07
N VAL A 372 5.68 20.00 11.61
CA VAL A 372 5.49 18.56 11.59
C VAL A 372 5.15 18.09 12.99
N VAL A 373 4.15 17.21 13.09
CA VAL A 373 3.80 16.54 14.32
C VAL A 373 3.88 15.03 14.15
N ALA A 374 4.31 14.36 15.22
CA ALA A 374 4.38 12.92 15.28
C ALA A 374 3.85 12.42 16.62
N PHE A 375 3.09 11.32 16.60
CA PHE A 375 2.37 10.82 17.76
C PHE A 375 2.88 9.44 18.18
N THR A 376 3.03 9.24 19.48
CA THR A 376 3.10 7.92 20.13
C THR A 376 1.96 7.78 21.13
N LYS A 377 1.85 6.62 21.78
CA LYS A 377 0.87 6.38 22.85
C LYS A 377 1.06 7.20 24.12
N SER A 378 2.13 7.98 24.24
CA SER A 378 2.43 8.77 25.45
C SER A 378 3.13 10.11 25.19
N VAL A 379 3.54 10.38 23.94
CA VAL A 379 4.37 11.53 23.59
C VAL A 379 3.92 12.11 22.25
N VAL A 380 3.84 13.44 22.19
CA VAL A 380 3.71 14.20 20.96
C VAL A 380 5.03 14.92 20.67
N PHE A 381 5.54 14.71 19.47
CA PHE A 381 6.72 15.40 18.95
C PHE A 381 6.27 16.50 18.00
N ILE A 382 6.82 17.70 18.15
CA ILE A 382 6.50 18.87 17.32
C ILE A 382 7.81 19.42 16.78
N HIS A 383 7.87 19.73 15.49
CA HIS A 383 9.06 20.29 14.86
C HIS A 383 8.69 21.35 13.83
N PHE A 384 9.26 22.54 13.97
CA PHE A 384 9.13 23.63 13.00
C PHE A 384 10.31 23.60 12.03
N VAL A 385 10.06 23.08 10.82
CA VAL A 385 11.08 22.64 9.86
C VAL A 385 12.14 23.70 9.55
N ASN A 386 11.73 24.96 9.45
CA ASN A 386 12.60 26.07 9.05
C ASN A 386 12.95 27.03 10.20
N ARG A 387 12.63 26.67 11.46
CA ARG A 387 12.87 27.52 12.65
C ARG A 387 13.70 26.83 13.72
N GLU A 388 13.64 25.51 13.78
CA GLU A 388 14.24 24.73 14.87
C GLU A 388 15.11 23.61 14.32
N SER A 389 16.15 23.24 15.08
CA SER A 389 17.06 22.14 14.72
C SER A 389 16.68 20.81 15.37
N SER A 390 15.71 20.79 16.28
CA SER A 390 15.32 19.62 17.06
C SER A 390 13.81 19.52 17.24
N TRP A 391 13.34 18.34 17.66
CA TRP A 391 11.95 18.15 18.04
C TRP A 391 11.68 18.71 19.44
N ARG A 392 10.57 19.43 19.60
CA ARG A 392 9.94 19.67 20.90
C ARG A 392 9.21 18.39 21.33
N ILE A 393 9.29 18.08 22.62
CA ILE A 393 8.74 16.85 23.18
C ILE A 393 7.70 17.22 24.24
N SER A 394 6.45 16.88 23.99
CA SER A 394 5.36 17.02 24.96
C SER A 394 4.93 15.63 25.42
N ARG A 395 5.20 15.32 26.70
CA ARG A 395 4.68 14.11 27.33
C ARG A 395 3.21 14.34 27.66
N MET A 396 2.37 13.39 27.26
CA MET A 396 0.94 13.48 27.48
C MET A 396 0.53 12.65 28.68
N ASP A 397 -0.28 13.25 29.55
CA ASP A 397 -1.04 12.53 30.55
C ASP A 397 -2.44 12.28 29.97
N PHE A 398 -2.65 11.06 29.49
CA PHE A 398 -3.96 10.64 28.95
C PHE A 398 -4.93 10.19 30.05
N GLY A 399 -4.52 10.26 31.33
CA GLY A 399 -5.31 9.81 32.47
C GLY A 399 -5.68 8.32 32.37
N ASN A 400 -6.94 7.99 32.65
CA ASN A 400 -7.45 6.61 32.61
C ASN A 400 -7.85 6.14 31.20
N ILE A 401 -7.79 7.01 30.19
CA ILE A 401 -8.16 6.70 28.81
C ILE A 401 -6.86 6.55 28.04
N ILE A 402 -6.55 5.35 27.56
CA ILE A 402 -5.39 5.14 26.69
C ILE A 402 -5.90 5.13 25.25
N PRO A 403 -5.63 6.16 24.43
CA PRO A 403 -6.09 6.20 23.05
C PRO A 403 -5.53 5.01 22.26
N HIS A 404 -6.35 4.44 21.38
CA HIS A 404 -5.90 3.31 20.55
C HIS A 404 -5.01 3.80 19.40
N SER A 405 -5.29 4.99 18.87
CA SER A 405 -4.54 5.61 17.78
C SER A 405 -4.79 7.12 17.69
N PHE A 406 -3.85 7.85 17.07
CA PHE A 406 -4.02 9.23 16.62
C PHE A 406 -4.06 9.31 15.10
N ALA A 407 -5.07 8.66 14.49
CA ALA A 407 -5.14 8.49 13.04
C ALA A 407 -5.45 9.80 12.31
N PHE A 408 -4.93 9.92 11.08
CA PHE A 408 -5.16 11.04 10.17
C PHE A 408 -4.97 12.43 10.78
N PRO A 409 -3.80 12.75 11.39
CA PRO A 409 -3.55 14.08 11.94
C PRO A 409 -3.78 15.18 10.90
N THR A 410 -4.73 16.06 11.20
CA THR A 410 -5.23 17.07 10.28
C THR A 410 -5.17 18.45 10.93
N CYS A 411 -4.30 19.30 10.39
CA CYS A 411 -4.17 20.69 10.83
C CYS A 411 -5.38 21.52 10.36
N TYR A 412 -6.06 22.15 11.30
CA TYR A 412 -7.19 23.04 11.05
C TYR A 412 -7.07 24.29 11.93
N GLY A 413 -6.81 25.44 11.30
CA GLY A 413 -6.36 26.62 12.03
C GLY A 413 -5.00 26.36 12.68
N ARG A 414 -4.90 26.60 14.00
CA ARG A 414 -3.71 26.31 14.82
C ARG A 414 -3.77 24.95 15.53
N ASP A 415 -4.90 24.26 15.40
CA ASP A 415 -5.18 23.02 16.11
C ASP A 415 -4.94 21.80 15.22
N ILE A 416 -4.69 20.65 15.84
CA ILE A 416 -4.52 19.37 15.15
C ILE A 416 -5.60 18.41 15.59
N TYR A 417 -6.39 17.98 14.64
CA TYR A 417 -7.46 17.02 14.85
C TYR A 417 -6.99 15.63 14.46
N THR A 418 -7.37 14.64 15.26
CA THR A 418 -7.06 13.22 15.03
C THR A 418 -8.31 12.38 15.27
N VAL A 419 -8.34 11.17 14.71
CA VAL A 419 -9.45 10.25 14.90
C VAL A 419 -8.99 8.97 15.57
N ASP A 420 -9.77 8.54 16.58
CA ASP A 420 -9.61 7.27 17.27
C ASP A 420 -10.96 6.51 17.28
N GLU A 421 -11.07 5.42 16.51
CA GLU A 421 -12.33 4.67 16.36
C GLU A 421 -13.57 5.55 16.06
N GLY A 422 -13.37 6.59 15.23
CA GLY A 422 -14.41 7.55 14.86
C GLY A 422 -14.66 8.67 15.89
N ARG A 423 -14.03 8.62 17.06
CA ARG A 423 -13.99 9.72 18.03
C ARG A 423 -13.01 10.77 17.55
N LEU A 424 -13.36 12.04 17.72
CA LEU A 424 -12.53 13.16 17.31
C LEU A 424 -11.79 13.75 18.52
N ASP A 425 -10.46 13.75 18.44
CA ASP A 425 -9.58 14.35 19.44
C ASP A 425 -8.91 15.61 18.87
N VAL A 426 -8.62 16.59 19.72
CA VAL A 426 -7.91 17.81 19.30
C VAL A 426 -6.70 18.10 20.19
N PHE A 427 -5.62 18.50 19.54
CA PHE A 427 -4.40 19.00 20.16
C PHE A 427 -4.28 20.50 19.89
N ARG A 428 -4.07 21.27 20.95
CA ARG A 428 -4.04 22.74 20.95
C ARG A 428 -2.71 23.27 21.49
N ASN A 429 -2.48 24.56 21.24
CA ASN A 429 -1.30 25.33 21.69
C ASN A 429 0.03 24.71 21.25
N MET A 430 0.12 24.30 19.98
CA MET A 430 1.33 23.68 19.43
C MET A 430 2.55 24.63 19.42
N ASP A 431 2.32 25.94 19.47
CA ASP A 431 3.35 26.97 19.39
C ASP A 431 3.99 27.33 20.75
N GLU A 432 3.29 27.10 21.87
CA GLU A 432 3.62 27.65 23.20
C GLU A 432 4.37 26.66 24.13
N GLY A 433 4.95 25.59 23.58
CA GLY A 433 5.84 24.66 24.29
C GLY A 433 5.13 23.60 25.15
N ILE A 434 3.89 23.82 25.57
CA ILE A 434 3.03 22.83 26.23
C ILE A 434 1.79 22.59 25.37
N CYS A 435 1.70 21.41 24.78
CA CYS A 435 0.56 20.98 23.99
C CYS A 435 -0.56 20.45 24.91
N PHE A 436 -1.80 20.89 24.66
CA PHE A 436 -2.98 20.42 25.39
C PHE A 436 -3.79 19.46 24.53
N TRP A 437 -4.23 18.35 25.13
CA TRP A 437 -5.11 17.37 24.51
C TRP A 437 -6.52 17.49 25.09
N GLU A 438 -7.50 17.74 24.21
CA GLU A 438 -8.93 17.68 24.53
C GLU A 438 -9.51 16.43 23.85
N ASN A 439 -9.86 15.44 24.67
CA ASN A 439 -10.35 14.13 24.24
C ASN A 439 -11.84 14.15 23.91
N VAL A 440 -12.23 13.42 22.87
CA VAL A 440 -13.61 13.22 22.39
C VAL A 440 -14.38 14.53 22.29
N VAL A 441 -13.83 15.45 21.50
CA VAL A 441 -14.53 16.67 21.08
C VAL A 441 -15.86 16.29 20.43
N ALA A 442 -15.88 15.23 19.61
CA ALA A 442 -17.10 14.70 19.03
C ALA A 442 -17.11 13.16 19.09
N GLN A 443 -18.25 12.59 19.49
CA GLN A 443 -18.51 11.15 19.43
C GLN A 443 -18.69 10.71 17.98
N PRO A 444 -18.47 9.43 17.64
CA PRO A 444 -18.80 8.91 16.32
C PRO A 444 -20.27 9.20 15.95
N PRO A 445 -20.61 9.42 14.67
CA PRO A 445 -21.99 9.60 14.21
C PRO A 445 -22.90 8.46 14.69
N LYS A 446 -24.15 8.80 15.05
CA LYS A 446 -25.13 7.82 15.53
C LYS A 446 -25.41 6.77 14.45
N GLY A 447 -25.48 5.50 14.84
CA GLY A 447 -25.66 4.37 13.92
C GLY A 447 -24.35 3.79 13.36
N CYS A 448 -23.25 4.53 13.41
CA CYS A 448 -21.92 4.06 12.99
C CYS A 448 -21.17 3.32 14.10
N GLY A 449 -21.45 3.64 15.38
CA GLY A 449 -20.74 3.07 16.55
C GLY A 449 -20.87 1.55 16.74
N CYS A 450 -21.82 0.88 16.07
CA CYS A 450 -21.98 -0.58 16.12
C CYS A 450 -21.20 -1.32 15.02
N ARG A 451 -20.62 -0.61 14.04
CA ARG A 451 -19.90 -1.21 12.90
C ARG A 451 -18.41 -1.34 13.22
N SER A 452 -18.08 -2.29 14.11
CA SER A 452 -16.72 -2.56 14.65
C SER A 452 -15.61 -2.88 13.63
N SER A 453 -15.84 -2.72 12.33
CA SER A 453 -14.85 -2.90 11.27
C SER A 453 -14.86 -1.80 10.21
N ALA A 454 -15.57 -0.70 10.45
CA ALA A 454 -15.53 0.46 9.57
C ALA A 454 -14.18 1.18 9.65
N GLN A 455 -13.73 1.72 8.52
CA GLN A 455 -12.57 2.60 8.45
C GLN A 455 -13.03 4.05 8.55
N HIS A 456 -12.30 4.86 9.30
CA HIS A 456 -12.63 6.26 9.55
C HIS A 456 -11.50 7.15 9.01
N TYR A 457 -11.87 8.06 8.12
CA TYR A 457 -10.92 8.93 7.43
C TYR A 457 -11.22 10.38 7.74
N LEU A 458 -10.35 11.05 8.49
CA LEU A 458 -10.47 12.48 8.74
C LEU A 458 -9.90 13.26 7.56
N VAL A 459 -10.66 14.23 7.06
CA VAL A 459 -10.24 15.09 5.97
C VAL A 459 -10.66 16.54 6.22
N LYS A 460 -9.74 17.46 5.95
CA LYS A 460 -10.07 18.88 5.85
C LYS A 460 -10.52 19.17 4.43
N CYS A 461 -11.70 19.75 4.28
CA CYS A 461 -12.18 20.29 3.01
C CYS A 461 -12.53 21.78 3.22
N ASP A 462 -11.78 22.66 2.58
CA ASP A 462 -11.83 24.11 2.81
C ASP A 462 -11.74 24.49 4.30
N GLN A 463 -12.78 25.14 4.82
CA GLN A 463 -12.97 25.54 6.21
C GLN A 463 -13.87 24.56 6.97
N GLN A 464 -13.87 23.28 6.60
CA GLN A 464 -14.70 22.26 7.22
C GLN A 464 -13.88 21.00 7.49
N LEU A 465 -14.19 20.36 8.63
CA LEU A 465 -13.71 19.03 8.94
C LEU A 465 -14.79 18.02 8.56
N LEU A 466 -14.42 17.08 7.71
CA LEU A 466 -15.25 15.96 7.30
C LEU A 466 -14.65 14.66 7.81
N ILE A 467 -15.50 13.68 8.06
CA ILE A 467 -15.12 12.31 8.33
C ILE A 467 -15.82 11.40 7.33
N VAL A 468 -15.04 10.55 6.66
CA VAL A 468 -15.57 9.52 5.74
C VAL A 468 -15.55 8.19 6.47
N PHE A 469 -16.72 7.57 6.56
CA PHE A 469 -16.93 6.22 7.08
C PHE A 469 -17.01 5.27 5.90
N VAL A 470 -16.18 4.23 5.92
CA VAL A 470 -16.20 3.17 4.91
C VAL A 470 -16.35 1.85 5.63
N ASP A 471 -17.48 1.18 5.41
CA ASP A 471 -17.75 -0.11 6.03
C ASP A 471 -16.81 -1.20 5.51
N LYS A 472 -16.92 -2.38 6.14
CA LYS A 472 -16.14 -3.54 5.75
C LYS A 472 -16.33 -3.81 4.26
N PHE A 473 -15.23 -3.88 3.51
CA PHE A 473 -15.24 -4.05 2.05
C PHE A 473 -16.03 -2.99 1.28
N GLY A 474 -16.30 -1.82 1.87
CA GLY A 474 -17.01 -0.74 1.20
C GLY A 474 -18.51 -0.98 1.03
N GLU A 475 -19.14 -1.86 1.81
CA GLU A 475 -20.61 -2.10 1.74
C GLU A 475 -21.45 -0.81 1.87
N SER A 476 -20.92 0.18 2.61
CA SER A 476 -21.46 1.54 2.72
C SER A 476 -20.30 2.54 2.77
N VAL A 477 -20.53 3.73 2.18
CA VAL A 477 -19.64 4.88 2.29
C VAL A 477 -20.48 6.10 2.67
N GLU A 478 -20.21 6.67 3.84
CA GLU A 478 -20.98 7.76 4.44
C GLU A 478 -20.03 8.93 4.78
N ILE A 479 -20.49 10.16 4.61
CA ILE A 479 -19.71 11.37 4.93
C ILE A 479 -20.46 12.18 5.97
N PHE A 480 -19.72 12.68 6.95
CA PHE A 480 -20.24 13.61 7.93
C PHE A 480 -19.36 14.84 8.06
N LYS A 481 -19.98 15.97 8.35
CA LYS A 481 -19.33 17.25 8.64
C LYS A 481 -19.43 17.56 10.12
N LEU A 482 -18.35 18.08 10.69
CA LEU A 482 -18.35 18.55 12.08
C LEU A 482 -19.08 19.90 12.18
N ASN A 483 -20.10 19.97 13.01
CA ASN A 483 -20.65 21.23 13.50
C ASN A 483 -19.83 21.70 14.70
N HIS A 484 -19.02 22.74 14.50
CA HIS A 484 -18.13 23.27 15.54
C HIS A 484 -18.88 23.83 16.77
N SER A 485 -20.11 24.31 16.60
CA SER A 485 -20.92 24.89 17.68
C SER A 485 -21.54 23.80 18.57
N THR A 486 -22.11 22.76 17.94
CA THR A 486 -22.76 21.66 18.68
C THR A 486 -21.82 20.52 19.03
N LYS A 487 -20.60 20.52 18.46
CA LYS A 487 -19.62 19.44 18.53
C LYS A 487 -20.19 18.07 18.11
N LYS A 488 -21.07 18.06 17.10
CA LYS A 488 -21.72 16.87 16.56
C LYS A 488 -21.48 16.73 15.06
N TRP A 489 -21.61 15.51 14.57
CA TRP A 489 -21.54 15.19 13.15
C TRP A 489 -22.90 15.32 12.48
N GLU A 490 -22.90 15.95 11.30
CA GLU A 490 -24.05 16.14 10.43
C GLU A 490 -23.81 15.43 9.10
N THR A 491 -24.81 14.72 8.57
CA THR A 491 -24.68 13.97 7.31
C THR A 491 -24.42 14.90 6.13
N VAL A 492 -23.59 14.45 5.20
CA VAL A 492 -23.28 15.14 3.94
C VAL A 492 -23.61 14.22 2.77
N ASP A 493 -24.62 14.58 1.99
CA ASP A 493 -25.04 13.81 0.81
C ASP A 493 -24.24 14.16 -0.45
N ARG A 494 -23.71 15.38 -0.53
CA ARG A 494 -22.96 15.87 -1.70
C ARG A 494 -21.76 16.73 -1.29
N LEU A 495 -20.64 16.53 -1.97
CA LEU A 495 -19.43 17.35 -1.85
C LEU A 495 -19.48 18.59 -2.77
N GLY A 496 -20.46 18.65 -3.67
CA GLY A 496 -20.54 19.69 -4.70
C GLY A 496 -19.36 19.57 -5.67
N ARG A 497 -18.65 20.69 -5.89
CA ARG A 497 -17.49 20.76 -6.79
C ARG A 497 -16.21 20.16 -6.22
N HIS A 498 -16.27 19.54 -5.05
CA HIS A 498 -15.11 18.93 -4.41
C HIS A 498 -15.00 17.43 -4.72
N VAL A 499 -13.77 16.94 -4.55
CA VAL A 499 -13.40 15.53 -4.66
C VAL A 499 -12.50 15.16 -3.48
N ILE A 500 -12.70 13.96 -2.94
CA ILE A 500 -11.87 13.43 -1.84
C ILE A 500 -10.97 12.31 -2.39
N PHE A 501 -9.72 12.30 -1.97
CA PHE A 501 -8.75 11.24 -2.20
C PHE A 501 -8.36 10.61 -0.87
N ILE A 502 -8.60 9.31 -0.73
CA ILE A 502 -8.30 8.55 0.49
C ILE A 502 -7.03 7.72 0.28
N CYS A 503 -6.12 7.73 1.25
CA CYS A 503 -4.99 6.81 1.37
C CYS A 503 -4.93 6.19 2.76
N ASP A 504 -3.99 5.26 2.96
CA ASP A 504 -3.80 4.56 4.24
C ASP A 504 -3.46 5.51 5.41
N LYS A 505 -2.72 6.60 5.15
CA LYS A 505 -2.21 7.51 6.20
C LYS A 505 -2.62 8.98 6.05
N THR A 506 -3.19 9.36 4.92
CA THR A 506 -3.57 10.74 4.64
C THR A 506 -4.84 10.78 3.79
N CYS A 507 -5.61 11.84 3.93
CA CYS A 507 -6.72 12.16 3.04
C CYS A 507 -6.55 13.58 2.53
N MET A 508 -7.01 13.82 1.31
CA MET A 508 -6.99 15.14 0.67
C MET A 508 -8.38 15.45 0.12
N CYS A 509 -8.85 16.67 0.34
CA CYS A 509 -10.02 17.22 -0.35
C CYS A 509 -9.56 18.41 -1.17
N ILE A 510 -9.94 18.45 -2.44
CA ILE A 510 -9.63 19.56 -3.34
C ILE A 510 -10.86 19.91 -4.18
N GLU A 511 -10.89 21.12 -4.74
CA GLU A 511 -11.80 21.44 -5.81
C GLU A 511 -11.46 20.57 -7.04
N ALA A 512 -12.48 19.93 -7.60
CA ALA A 512 -12.34 19.06 -8.75
C ALA A 512 -11.83 19.86 -9.96
N LYS A 513 -10.76 19.36 -10.58
CA LYS A 513 -10.17 19.99 -11.78
C LYS A 513 -11.01 19.78 -13.04
N THR A 514 -11.89 18.78 -13.03
CA THR A 514 -12.81 18.47 -14.12
C THR A 514 -14.20 18.12 -13.55
N PRO A 515 -15.30 18.45 -14.26
CA PRO A 515 -16.66 18.14 -13.81
C PRO A 515 -16.88 16.63 -13.55
N GLU A 516 -16.21 15.78 -14.32
CA GLU A 516 -16.29 14.33 -14.20
C GLU A 516 -15.79 13.83 -12.84
N MET A 517 -14.98 14.60 -12.13
CA MET A 517 -14.44 14.24 -10.81
C MET A 517 -15.28 14.77 -9.65
N GLU A 518 -16.19 15.71 -9.89
CA GLU A 518 -17.02 16.30 -8.86
C GLU A 518 -17.85 15.23 -8.12
N ASN A 519 -18.08 15.46 -6.83
CA ASN A 519 -18.92 14.62 -5.99
C ASN A 519 -18.47 13.14 -5.89
N LYS A 520 -17.16 12.90 -5.90
CA LYS A 520 -16.55 11.55 -5.87
C LYS A 520 -15.49 11.40 -4.78
N ILE A 521 -15.24 10.15 -4.43
CA ILE A 521 -14.18 9.72 -3.51
C ILE A 521 -13.29 8.70 -4.21
N TYR A 522 -12.01 8.98 -4.36
CA TYR A 522 -11.04 8.09 -4.99
C TYR A 522 -10.30 7.26 -3.95
N PHE A 523 -10.22 5.96 -4.22
CA PHE A 523 -9.52 5.00 -3.38
C PHE A 523 -8.26 4.52 -4.11
N PRO A 524 -7.19 4.13 -3.39
CA PRO A 524 -5.98 3.60 -4.00
C PRO A 524 -6.19 2.12 -4.35
N ARG A 525 -7.23 1.86 -5.14
CA ARG A 525 -7.70 0.55 -5.55
C ARG A 525 -7.86 0.51 -7.06
N LEU A 526 -7.54 -0.65 -7.61
CA LEU A 526 -7.64 -0.94 -9.03
C LEU A 526 -8.68 -2.05 -9.23
N HIS A 527 -9.46 -2.00 -10.30
CA HIS A 527 -10.32 -3.11 -10.65
C HIS A 527 -9.45 -4.30 -11.11
N ALA A 528 -9.74 -5.51 -10.60
CA ALA A 528 -8.80 -6.63 -10.66
C ALA A 528 -8.46 -7.08 -12.10
N LYS A 529 -9.40 -6.95 -13.04
CA LYS A 529 -9.23 -7.43 -14.42
C LYS A 529 -8.54 -6.44 -15.35
N ASN A 530 -8.87 -5.15 -15.27
CA ASN A 530 -8.40 -4.14 -16.22
C ASN A 530 -7.47 -3.09 -15.59
N GLY A 531 -7.18 -3.20 -14.28
CA GLY A 531 -6.20 -2.35 -13.61
C GLY A 531 -6.61 -0.89 -13.43
N LYS A 532 -7.87 -0.55 -13.74
CA LYS A 532 -8.34 0.85 -13.69
C LYS A 532 -8.67 1.31 -12.28
N ILE A 533 -8.43 2.58 -11.99
CA ILE A 533 -8.66 3.19 -10.68
C ILE A 533 -10.15 3.18 -10.33
N VAL A 534 -10.42 2.83 -9.07
CA VAL A 534 -11.76 2.74 -8.49
C VAL A 534 -12.09 4.01 -7.72
N PHE A 535 -13.30 4.53 -7.96
CA PHE A 535 -13.85 5.65 -7.19
C PHE A 535 -15.28 5.36 -6.77
N TYR A 536 -15.73 6.01 -5.70
CA TYR A 536 -17.11 6.00 -5.24
C TYR A 536 -17.80 7.30 -5.67
N SER A 537 -19.00 7.19 -6.22
CA SER A 537 -19.83 8.34 -6.58
C SER A 537 -20.94 8.50 -5.57
N LEU A 538 -20.97 9.66 -4.89
CA LEU A 538 -22.01 10.01 -3.92
C LEU A 538 -23.37 10.19 -4.58
N GLU A 539 -23.40 10.49 -5.87
CA GLU A 539 -24.64 10.64 -6.62
C GLU A 539 -25.34 9.30 -6.87
N THR A 540 -24.56 8.25 -7.10
CA THR A 540 -25.10 6.90 -7.38
C THR A 540 -25.04 5.97 -6.18
N CYS A 541 -24.36 6.36 -5.11
CA CYS A 541 -24.02 5.53 -3.96
C CYS A 541 -23.39 4.18 -4.34
N MET A 542 -22.48 4.18 -5.30
CA MET A 542 -21.81 2.99 -5.83
C MET A 542 -20.35 3.28 -6.21
N PHE A 543 -19.56 2.21 -6.33
CA PHE A 543 -18.22 2.27 -6.90
C PHE A 543 -18.24 2.12 -8.41
N HIS A 544 -17.27 2.75 -9.06
CA HIS A 544 -17.15 2.84 -10.51
C HIS A 544 -15.70 2.80 -10.96
N ILE A 545 -15.53 2.56 -12.26
CA ILE A 545 -14.29 2.77 -13.00
C ILE A 545 -14.56 3.60 -14.26
N PHE A 546 -13.57 4.35 -14.70
CA PHE A 546 -13.63 5.13 -15.94
C PHE A 546 -13.19 4.33 -17.18
N ASN A 547 -13.68 4.73 -18.35
CA ASN A 547 -13.05 4.50 -19.64
C ASN A 547 -12.91 5.84 -20.35
N GLY A 548 -11.73 6.45 -20.21
CA GLY A 548 -11.57 7.88 -20.49
C GLY A 548 -12.47 8.69 -19.57
N ARG A 549 -13.38 9.49 -20.14
CA ARG A 549 -14.28 10.37 -19.35
C ARG A 549 -15.65 9.75 -19.01
N LYS A 550 -15.91 8.51 -19.43
CA LYS A 550 -17.21 7.84 -19.23
C LYS A 550 -17.12 6.75 -18.16
N ILE A 551 -18.17 6.64 -17.36
CA ILE A 551 -18.33 5.50 -16.43
C ILE A 551 -18.51 4.24 -17.26
N GLU A 552 -17.66 3.24 -17.02
CA GLU A 552 -17.69 1.96 -17.74
C GLU A 552 -18.51 0.91 -16.99
N LYS A 553 -18.29 0.80 -15.68
CA LYS A 553 -18.85 -0.25 -14.85
C LYS A 553 -19.11 0.26 -13.45
N SER A 554 -20.26 -0.14 -12.90
CA SER A 554 -20.70 0.15 -11.54
C SER A 554 -20.74 -1.13 -10.72
N PHE A 555 -20.43 -1.05 -9.44
CA PHE A 555 -20.50 -2.18 -8.51
C PHE A 555 -20.72 -1.70 -7.07
N LYS A 556 -21.26 -2.59 -6.23
CA LYS A 556 -21.80 -2.22 -4.91
C LYS A 556 -20.74 -2.11 -3.81
N ASP A 557 -19.67 -2.89 -3.90
CA ASP A 557 -18.66 -3.05 -2.85
C ASP A 557 -17.27 -3.22 -3.45
N LEU A 558 -16.24 -3.40 -2.63
CA LEU A 558 -14.86 -3.50 -3.10
C LEU A 558 -14.45 -4.91 -3.54
N PHE A 559 -15.38 -5.88 -3.65
CA PHE A 559 -15.06 -7.20 -4.21
C PHE A 559 -14.75 -7.10 -5.71
N GLY A 560 -13.77 -7.87 -6.17
CA GLY A 560 -13.26 -7.77 -7.54
C GLY A 560 -12.32 -6.58 -7.76
N THR A 561 -11.87 -5.92 -6.70
CA THR A 561 -10.79 -4.91 -6.74
C THR A 561 -9.49 -5.47 -6.15
N LYS A 562 -8.37 -4.82 -6.47
CA LYS A 562 -7.04 -5.08 -5.94
C LYS A 562 -6.37 -3.79 -5.47
N PHE A 563 -5.39 -3.91 -4.60
CA PHE A 563 -4.56 -2.79 -4.12
C PHE A 563 -3.08 -3.19 -4.07
N HIS A 564 -2.19 -2.21 -4.10
CA HIS A 564 -0.76 -2.46 -4.01
C HIS A 564 -0.35 -2.76 -2.56
N SER A 565 0.52 -3.75 -2.37
CA SER A 565 1.21 -4.00 -1.10
C SER A 565 2.45 -3.11 -0.93
N ASN A 566 2.99 -2.59 -2.04
CA ASN A 566 4.03 -1.57 -2.04
C ASN A 566 3.51 -0.24 -1.45
N PRO A 567 4.35 0.59 -0.83
CA PRO A 567 3.95 1.91 -0.36
C PRO A 567 3.37 2.75 -1.48
N HIS A 568 2.19 3.32 -1.26
CA HIS A 568 1.47 4.08 -2.28
C HIS A 568 0.63 5.19 -1.67
N THR A 569 0.38 6.27 -2.42
CA THR A 569 -0.46 7.39 -1.99
C THR A 569 -0.91 8.24 -3.18
N TRP A 570 -1.97 9.02 -2.98
CA TRP A 570 -2.37 10.10 -3.87
C TRP A 570 -1.43 11.28 -3.66
N ILE A 571 -0.99 11.90 -4.74
CA ILE A 571 -0.14 13.08 -4.67
C ILE A 571 -0.56 14.11 -5.72
N GLU A 572 -0.73 15.35 -5.27
CA GLU A 572 -0.93 16.49 -6.16
C GLU A 572 0.40 16.87 -6.83
N PRO A 573 0.46 16.98 -8.17
CA PRO A 573 1.64 17.50 -8.85
C PRO A 573 2.00 18.90 -8.34
N SER A 574 3.18 19.03 -7.70
CA SER A 574 3.70 20.32 -7.24
C SER A 574 5.15 20.50 -7.69
N TRP A 575 5.39 21.61 -8.38
CA TRP A 575 6.68 21.95 -8.98
C TRP A 575 7.40 23.09 -8.27
N PHE A 576 6.86 23.55 -7.14
CA PHE A 576 7.33 24.71 -6.37
C PHE A 576 7.89 24.33 -5.00
#